data_AF-A0A381V495-F1
#
_entry.id   AF-A0A381V495-F1
#
_cell.length_a   1.000
_cell.length_b   1.000
_cell.length_c   1.000
_cell.angle_alpha   90.00
_cell.angle_beta   90.00
_cell.angle_gamma   90.00
#
_symmetry.space_group_name_H-M   'P 1'
#
loop_
_entity.id
_entity.type
_entity.pdbx_description
1 polymer ?
#
loop_
_entity_poly.entity_id
_entity_poly.type
_entity_poly.pdbx_seq_one_letter_code
_entity_poly.pdbx_strand_id
1 'polypeptide(L)' 'MLQNAGHFKQVIDEMTQPWVNEQIDAVLSIESRGFIMAGAIAYNLNSAFIPFRKPDKLPGETFKVSYSLEYGS' A
#
# COMPACT_ATOMS: atom_id res chain seq x y z
N MET A 1 -3.73 17.45 -0.77
CA MET A 1 -4.28 16.20 -0.22
C MET A 1 -3.58 15.85 1.09
N LEU A 2 -2.36 15.28 1.11
CA LEU A 2 -1.70 14.80 2.34
C LEU A 2 -1.54 15.82 3.48
N GLN A 3 -1.25 17.09 3.17
CA GLN A 3 -1.06 18.14 4.20
C GLN A 3 -2.39 18.65 4.82
N ASN A 4 -3.53 18.28 4.25
CA ASN A 4 -4.85 18.63 4.77
C ASN A 4 -5.48 17.38 5.39
N ALA A 5 -5.66 17.40 6.72
CA ALA A 5 -6.16 16.25 7.46
C ALA A 5 -7.55 15.78 6.99
N GLY A 6 -8.45 16.72 6.65
CA GLY A 6 -9.80 16.41 6.18
C GLY A 6 -9.80 15.70 4.84
N HIS A 7 -9.05 16.22 3.86
CA HIS A 7 -8.94 15.57 2.55
C HIS A 7 -8.22 14.23 2.61
N PHE A 8 -7.20 14.09 3.46
CA PHE A 8 -6.55 12.80 3.64
C PHE A 8 -7.51 11.76 4.20
N LYS A 9 -8.24 12.11 5.27
CA LYS A 9 -9.26 11.23 5.86
C LYS A 9 -10.31 10.82 4.82
N GLN A 10 -10.87 11.78 4.09
CA GLN A 10 -11.88 11.51 3.07
C GLN A 10 -11.39 10.51 2.02
N VAL A 11 -10.17 10.68 1.50
CA VAL A 11 -9.60 9.76 0.51
C VAL A 11 -9.43 8.35 1.09
N ILE A 12 -8.95 8.22 2.33
CA ILE A 12 -8.80 6.90 2.97
C ILE A 12 -10.16 6.23 3.19
N ASP A 13 -11.17 6.99 3.64
CA ASP A 13 -12.53 6.49 3.83
C ASP A 13 -13.12 6.00 2.50
N GLU A 14 -13.02 6.80 1.43
CA GLU A 14 -13.52 6.46 0.09
C GLU A 14 -12.80 5.23 -0.49
N MET A 15 -11.48 5.11 -0.30
CA MET A 15 -10.71 3.97 -0.78
C MET A 15 -11.00 2.68 -0.01
N THR A 16 -11.39 2.78 1.26
CA THR A 16 -11.67 1.63 2.14
C THR A 16 -13.12 1.18 2.08
N GLN A 17 -14.06 2.09 1.78
CA GLN A 17 -15.50 1.84 1.78
C GLN A 17 -15.93 0.58 1.00
N PRO A 18 -15.39 0.28 -0.19
CA PRO A 18 -15.82 -0.91 -0.94
C PRO A 18 -15.47 -2.23 -0.26
N TRP A 19 -14.54 -2.22 0.69
CA TRP A 19 -13.93 -3.41 1.28
C TRP A 19 -14.32 -3.65 2.74
N VAL A 20 -15.13 -2.77 3.35
CA VAL A 20 -15.43 -2.80 4.80
C VAL A 20 -16.20 -4.05 5.25
N ASN A 21 -16.87 -4.74 4.32
CA ASN A 21 -17.61 -5.97 4.59
C ASN A 21 -16.86 -7.22 4.13
N GLU A 22 -15.65 -7.06 3.59
CA GLU A 22 -14.80 -8.14 3.15
C GLU A 22 -13.72 -8.42 4.22
N GLN A 23 -13.35 -9.69 4.37
CA GLN A 23 -12.20 -10.03 5.19
C GLN A 23 -10.92 -9.83 4.38
N ILE A 24 -10.26 -8.69 4.58
CA ILE A 24 -8.96 -8.40 3.99
C ILE A 24 -7.86 -8.83 4.96
N ASP A 25 -7.03 -9.79 4.56
CA ASP A 25 -5.92 -10.24 5.40
C ASP A 25 -4.72 -9.27 5.34
N ALA A 26 -4.46 -8.69 4.17
CA ALA A 26 -3.33 -7.79 3.97
C ALA A 26 -3.54 -6.77 2.85
N VAL A 27 -2.92 -5.60 3.03
CA VAL A 27 -2.77 -4.54 2.02
C VAL A 27 -1.30 -4.42 1.64
N LEU A 28 -1.04 -4.53 0.34
CA LEU A 28 0.31 -4.45 -0.22
C LEU A 28 0.52 -3.12 -0.94
N SER A 29 1.74 -2.59 -0.87
CA SER A 29 2.06 -1.33 -1.56
C SER A 29 3.49 -1.27 -2.03
N ILE A 30 3.69 -0.66 -3.21
CA ILE A 30 5.01 -0.44 -3.81
C ILE A 30 5.63 0.84 -3.23
N GLU A 31 6.92 0.79 -2.88
CA GLU A 31 7.63 1.90 -2.27
C GLU A 31 7.69 3.17 -3.13
N SER A 32 7.89 4.36 -2.54
CA SER A 32 7.74 4.69 -1.12
C SER A 32 6.45 5.45 -0.84
N ARG A 33 5.98 6.24 -1.82
CA ARG A 33 4.80 7.12 -1.70
C ARG A 33 3.52 6.33 -1.41
N GLY A 34 3.41 5.11 -1.93
CA GLY A 34 2.25 4.24 -1.69
C GLY A 34 2.08 3.84 -0.23
N PHE A 35 3.17 3.79 0.56
CA PHE A 35 3.14 3.33 1.95
C PHE A 35 2.25 4.19 2.84
N ILE A 36 2.21 5.51 2.58
CA ILE A 36 1.44 6.46 3.40
C ILE A 36 -0.06 6.13 3.32
N MET A 37 -0.56 5.92 2.10
CA MET A 37 -1.97 5.60 1.89
C MET A 37 -2.28 4.15 2.27
N ALA A 38 -1.44 3.20 1.84
CA ALA A 38 -1.66 1.79 2.10
C ALA A 38 -1.61 1.44 3.59
N GLY A 39 -0.71 2.06 4.37
CA GLY A 39 -0.68 1.88 5.82
C GLY A 39 -1.97 2.38 6.50
N ALA A 40 -2.49 3.53 6.06
CA ALA A 40 -3.76 4.04 6.57
C ALA A 40 -4.96 3.16 6.15
N ILE A 41 -4.97 2.65 4.93
CA ILE A 41 -6.00 1.70 4.45
C ILE A 41 -5.93 0.40 5.25
N ALA A 42 -4.74 -0.18 5.43
CA ALA A 42 -4.54 -1.41 6.20
C ALA A 42 -5.06 -1.25 7.64
N TYR A 43 -4.71 -0.13 8.28
CA TYR A 43 -5.21 0.25 9.59
C TYR A 43 -6.74 0.34 9.61
N ASN A 44 -7.35 1.02 8.65
CA ASN A 44 -8.81 1.21 8.61
C ASN A 44 -9.58 -0.10 8.38
N LEU A 45 -8.99 -1.03 7.63
CA LEU A 45 -9.56 -2.36 7.35
C LEU A 45 -9.17 -3.41 8.40
N ASN A 46 -8.42 -3.04 9.45
CA ASN A 46 -7.87 -3.96 10.45
C ASN A 46 -7.12 -5.15 9.83
N SER A 47 -6.26 -4.87 8.85
CA SER A 47 -5.50 -5.85 8.08
C SER A 47 -4.00 -5.62 8.20
N ALA A 48 -3.20 -6.62 7.82
CA ALA A 48 -1.74 -6.48 7.79
C ALA A 48 -1.30 -5.50 6.69
N PHE A 49 -0.20 -4.80 6.90
CA PHE A 49 0.46 -4.01 5.84
C PHE A 49 1.75 -4.70 5.42
N ILE A 50 1.92 -4.95 4.10
CA ILE A 50 3.10 -5.61 3.55
C ILE A 50 3.81 -4.68 2.55
N PRO A 51 5.05 -4.23 2.84
CA PRO A 51 5.79 -3.35 1.96
C PRO A 51 6.44 -4.12 0.80
N PHE A 52 6.12 -3.74 -0.44
CA PHE A 52 6.89 -4.14 -1.63
C PHE A 52 8.00 -3.13 -1.86
N ARG A 53 9.24 -3.62 -1.98
CA ARG A 53 10.43 -2.79 -2.11
C ARG A 53 11.28 -3.21 -3.30
N LYS A 54 12.12 -2.29 -3.78
CA LYS A 54 13.19 -2.63 -4.71
C LYS A 54 14.07 -3.76 -4.16
N PRO A 55 14.76 -4.50 -5.05
CA PRO A 55 15.66 -5.58 -4.65
C PRO A 55 16.58 -5.19 -3.50
N ASP A 56 16.80 -6.15 -2.60
CA ASP A 56 17.79 -6.09 -1.51
C ASP A 56 17.49 -5.05 -0.41
N LYS A 57 16.27 -4.51 -0.37
CA LYS A 57 15.78 -3.60 0.68
C LYS A 57 14.99 -4.31 1.80
N LEU A 58 14.63 -5.59 1.62
CA LEU A 58 13.91 -6.39 2.60
C LEU A 58 14.85 -7.44 3.21
N PRO A 59 14.78 -7.67 4.54
CA PRO A 59 15.50 -8.76 5.18
C PRO A 59 14.82 -10.11 4.90
N GLY A 60 15.61 -11.20 4.91
CA GLY A 60 15.09 -12.57 4.78
C GLY A 60 14.91 -13.03 3.33
N GLU A 61 14.15 -14.12 3.16
CA GLU A 61 13.81 -14.67 1.85
C GLU A 61 12.76 -13.79 1.15
N THR A 62 12.98 -13.50 -0.14
CA THR A 62 12.13 -12.57 -0.91
C THR A 62 11.73 -13.17 -2.24
N PHE A 63 10.48 -12.95 -2.65
CA PHE A 63 10.02 -13.17 -4.02
C PHE A 63 10.22 -11.91 -4.86
N LYS A 64 10.61 -12.08 -6.12
CA LYS A 64 10.88 -10.97 -7.05
C LYS A 64 9.99 -11.11 -8.27
N VAL A 65 9.40 -9.99 -8.71
CA VAL A 65 8.64 -9.89 -9.96
C VAL A 65 9.26 -8.78 -10.79
N SER A 66 9.74 -9.13 -11.98
CA SER A 66 10.30 -8.17 -12.93
C SER A 66 9.21 -7.60 -13.83
N TYR A 67 9.36 -6.34 -14.21
CA TYR A 67 8.47 -5.64 -15.14
C TYR A 67 9.32 -4.79 -16.08
N SER A 68 8.87 -4.65 -17.33
CA SER A 68 9.58 -3.84 -18.32
C SER A 68 9.29 -2.35 -18.13
N LEU A 69 10.30 -1.53 -18.32
CA LEU A 69 10.17 -0.08 -18.40
C LEU A 69 10.19 0.38 -19.86
N GLU A 70 9.67 1.58 -20.12
CA GLU A 70 9.66 2.19 -21.46
C GLU A 70 11.08 2.29 -22.07
N TYR A 71 12.08 2.51 -21.21
CA TYR A 71 13.49 2.54 -21.57
C TYR A 71 14.32 1.66 -20.62
N GLY A 72 14.06 0.35 -20.62
CA GLY A 72 14.94 -0.63 -19.94
C GLY A 72 14.26 -1.85 -19.34
N SER A 73 15.10 -2.73 -18.77
CA SER A 73 14.78 -3.83 -17.88
C SER A 73 15.48 -3.61 -16.55
#